data_AF-A0A943BH63-F1
#
_entry.id   AF-A0A943BH63-F1
#
_cell.length_a   1.000
_cell.length_b   1.000
_cell.length_c   1.000
_cell.angle_alpha   90.00
_cell.angle_beta   90.00
_cell.angle_gamma   90.00
#
_symmetry.space_group_name_H-M   'P 1'
#
loop_
_entity.id
_entity.type
_entity.pdbx_description
1 polymer ?
#
loop_
_entity_poly.entity_id
_entity_poly.type
_entity_poly.pdbx_seq_one_letter_code
_entity_poly.pdbx_strand_id
1 'polypeptide(L)'
;MTNEAESSAKIIVIGVGGAGNNAVNRMVEETIGGVEFVGVNTDKQALTLCKAPTVLQIGEKLTKGLGAGAKPEIGEKAAEESVEEIRQLVEGADMVFVTCGMGGGTGTGAAPVVAGIAKEMGILTVGVVTKPFRFEAKTRMSNALMGIDKLKDNVDTLIVIPNDKLLEIVDRRTTMPEALKKADEVLQQAVQGITDLINMPALINLDFADVQTVMKDKGIAHIGIGEAKGDDKALEAVQQAVSSPLLETTIQGASHVIINISGDISLMDANDAASYVQSLAGEDANIIFGAMYDDTAVDSAKITVIATGLNDATAKQPSVSKATGIKTSPAAAPAAKTEPAASVSSQEKPAFSQGLTMPSFQMPKASTGAPTTSTVPKKDIQIPDFLKRR
;
A
#
# COMPACT_ATOMS: atom_id res chain seq x y z
N MET A 1 -10.93 19.84 -40.19
CA MET A 1 -11.48 19.45 -38.88
C MET A 1 -10.78 18.16 -38.49
N THR A 2 -9.65 18.28 -37.81
CA THR A 2 -8.93 17.16 -37.21
C THR A 2 -9.56 16.91 -35.85
N ASN A 3 -10.04 15.69 -35.62
CA ASN A 3 -10.77 15.32 -34.41
C ASN A 3 -9.86 15.48 -33.18
N GLU A 4 -10.16 16.44 -32.30
CA GLU A 4 -9.55 16.52 -30.96
C GLU A 4 -9.88 15.30 -30.07
N ALA A 5 -10.79 14.43 -30.53
CA ALA A 5 -11.12 13.15 -29.89
C ALA A 5 -10.08 12.02 -30.17
N GLU A 6 -9.08 12.23 -31.03
CA GLU A 6 -8.00 11.24 -31.29
C GLU A 6 -6.73 11.46 -30.44
N SER A 7 -6.72 12.43 -29.51
CA SER A 7 -5.50 12.79 -28.73
C SER A 7 -5.48 12.28 -27.28
N SER A 8 -6.50 11.55 -26.81
CA SER A 8 -6.51 10.98 -25.46
C SER A 8 -5.87 9.60 -25.46
N ALA A 9 -4.91 9.36 -24.55
CA ALA A 9 -4.30 8.05 -24.36
C ALA A 9 -5.37 6.99 -24.05
N LYS A 10 -5.31 5.84 -24.71
CA LYS A 10 -6.22 4.72 -24.47
C LYS A 10 -5.78 3.96 -23.22
N ILE A 11 -6.54 4.12 -22.13
CA ILE A 11 -6.26 3.47 -20.85
C ILE A 11 -7.24 2.32 -20.61
N ILE A 12 -6.71 1.13 -20.27
CA ILE A 12 -7.50 -0.05 -19.92
C ILE A 12 -7.24 -0.45 -18.47
N VAL A 13 -8.30 -0.72 -17.71
CA VAL A 13 -8.23 -1.22 -16.33
C VAL A 13 -8.74 -2.65 -16.29
N ILE A 14 -7.85 -3.59 -15.97
CA ILE A 14 -8.10 -5.02 -15.95
C ILE A 14 -8.14 -5.51 -14.50
N GLY A 15 -9.33 -5.89 -14.04
CA GLY A 15 -9.54 -6.57 -12.77
C GLY A 15 -9.33 -8.07 -12.91
N VAL A 16 -8.35 -8.63 -12.21
CA VAL A 16 -8.02 -10.07 -12.30
C VAL A 16 -8.44 -10.80 -11.01
N GLY A 17 -9.30 -11.80 -11.17
CA GLY A 17 -9.84 -12.59 -10.07
C GLY A 17 -10.93 -11.88 -9.28
N GLY A 18 -11.37 -12.48 -8.16
CA GLY A 18 -12.52 -11.98 -7.39
C GLY A 18 -12.34 -10.56 -6.84
N ALA A 19 -11.22 -10.29 -6.17
CA ALA A 19 -10.94 -8.97 -5.61
C ALA A 19 -10.71 -7.90 -6.71
N GLY A 20 -10.02 -8.26 -7.80
CA GLY A 20 -9.85 -7.36 -8.94
C GLY A 20 -11.19 -6.99 -9.58
N ASN A 21 -12.08 -7.97 -9.79
CA ASN A 21 -13.43 -7.74 -10.28
C ASN A 21 -14.25 -6.85 -9.33
N ASN A 22 -14.12 -7.01 -8.02
CA ASN A 22 -14.81 -6.15 -7.04
C ASN A 22 -14.31 -4.70 -7.11
N ALA A 23 -12.99 -4.50 -7.22
CA ALA A 23 -12.41 -3.18 -7.39
C ALA A 23 -12.89 -2.52 -8.70
N VAL A 24 -12.91 -3.25 -9.81
CA VAL A 24 -13.45 -2.77 -11.09
C VAL A 24 -14.94 -2.45 -10.99
N ASN A 25 -15.74 -3.29 -10.34
CA ASN A 25 -17.15 -3.01 -10.12
C ASN A 25 -17.36 -1.68 -9.41
N ARG A 26 -16.54 -1.40 -8.39
CA ARG A 26 -16.56 -0.13 -7.67
C ARG A 26 -16.14 1.03 -8.55
N MET A 27 -15.08 0.88 -9.36
CA MET A 27 -14.64 1.91 -10.31
C MET A 27 -15.72 2.26 -11.35
N VAL A 28 -16.48 1.26 -11.82
CA VAL A 28 -17.62 1.45 -12.72
C VAL A 28 -18.77 2.17 -12.01
N GLU A 29 -19.08 1.81 -10.76
CA GLU A 29 -20.11 2.47 -9.96
C GLU A 29 -19.80 3.95 -9.68
N GLU A 30 -18.54 4.27 -9.38
CA GLU A 30 -18.07 5.64 -9.15
C GLU A 30 -17.86 6.41 -10.49
N THR A 31 -18.16 5.79 -11.64
CA THR A 31 -18.15 6.41 -12.98
C THR A 31 -16.81 7.08 -13.31
N ILE A 32 -15.68 6.39 -13.10
CA ILE A 32 -14.37 6.91 -13.52
C ILE A 32 -14.36 7.04 -15.05
N GLY A 33 -14.06 8.24 -15.54
CA GLY A 33 -14.07 8.58 -16.97
C GLY A 33 -12.77 8.22 -17.70
N GLY A 34 -12.87 8.06 -19.03
CA GLY A 34 -11.71 7.91 -19.92
C GLY A 34 -10.94 6.59 -19.78
N VAL A 35 -11.55 5.56 -19.18
CA VAL A 35 -10.93 4.24 -19.01
C VAL A 35 -11.87 3.13 -19.50
N GLU A 36 -11.30 2.11 -20.14
CA GLU A 36 -12.02 0.88 -20.50
C GLU A 36 -11.87 -0.15 -19.38
N PHE A 37 -12.98 -0.67 -18.88
CA PHE A 37 -12.98 -1.65 -17.80
C PHE A 37 -13.10 -3.08 -18.32
N VAL A 38 -12.25 -3.96 -17.80
CA VAL A 38 -12.25 -5.39 -18.10
C VAL A 38 -12.24 -6.22 -16.82
N GLY A 39 -13.14 -7.19 -16.73
CA GLY A 39 -13.12 -8.23 -15.69
C GLY A 39 -12.55 -9.55 -16.21
N VAL A 40 -11.50 -10.08 -15.59
CA VAL A 40 -10.86 -11.35 -15.96
C VAL A 40 -10.96 -12.34 -14.81
N ASN A 41 -11.51 -13.52 -15.05
CA ASN A 41 -11.61 -14.53 -14.00
C ASN A 41 -11.70 -15.96 -14.53
N THR A 42 -11.29 -16.92 -13.72
CA THR A 42 -11.54 -18.35 -13.93
C THR A 42 -12.93 -18.79 -13.42
N ASP A 43 -13.53 -18.00 -12.53
CA ASP A 43 -14.84 -18.28 -11.95
C ASP A 43 -15.95 -17.59 -12.77
N LYS A 44 -16.81 -18.39 -13.38
CA LYS A 44 -17.92 -17.91 -14.21
C LYS A 44 -19.01 -17.20 -13.41
N GLN A 45 -19.25 -17.62 -12.17
CA GLN A 45 -20.24 -16.98 -11.31
C GLN A 45 -19.78 -15.58 -10.92
N ALA A 46 -18.50 -15.44 -10.58
CA ALA A 46 -17.91 -14.15 -10.28
C ALA A 46 -17.95 -13.18 -11.47
N LEU A 47 -17.75 -13.67 -12.71
CA LEU A 47 -17.87 -12.84 -13.91
C LEU A 47 -19.31 -12.39 -14.20
N THR A 48 -20.31 -13.21 -13.85
CA THR A 48 -21.73 -12.84 -14.01
C THR A 48 -22.11 -11.65 -13.11
N LEU A 49 -21.41 -11.48 -11.99
CA LEU A 49 -21.57 -10.35 -11.07
C LEU A 49 -20.64 -9.16 -11.40
N CYS A 50 -19.79 -9.29 -12.42
CA CYS A 50 -18.91 -8.22 -12.84
C CYS A 50 -19.69 -7.16 -13.62
N LYS A 51 -19.49 -5.89 -13.27
CA LYS A 51 -20.10 -4.72 -13.88
C LYS A 51 -19.26 -4.13 -15.01
N ALA A 52 -18.07 -4.69 -15.26
CA ALA A 52 -17.24 -4.29 -16.38
C ALA A 52 -17.99 -4.55 -17.71
N PRO A 53 -17.96 -3.62 -18.68
CA PRO A 53 -18.58 -3.83 -20.00
C PRO A 53 -17.99 -5.03 -20.75
N THR A 54 -16.69 -5.26 -20.55
CA THR A 54 -15.95 -6.36 -21.16
C THR A 54 -15.56 -7.37 -20.07
N VAL A 55 -15.83 -8.65 -20.31
CA VAL A 55 -15.45 -9.74 -19.41
C VAL A 55 -14.76 -10.84 -20.17
N LEU A 56 -13.71 -11.42 -19.58
CA LEU A 56 -12.96 -12.53 -20.13
C LEU A 56 -12.91 -13.68 -19.11
N GLN A 57 -13.46 -14.83 -19.52
CA GLN A 57 -13.30 -16.06 -18.78
C GLN A 57 -12.03 -16.77 -19.23
N ILE A 58 -11.10 -17.00 -18.30
CA ILE A 58 -9.83 -17.69 -18.59
C ILE A 58 -9.85 -19.13 -18.04
N GLY A 59 -9.08 -20.02 -18.68
CA GLY A 59 -8.92 -21.41 -18.23
C GLY A 59 -10.23 -22.21 -18.16
N GLU A 60 -11.11 -22.05 -19.15
CA GLU A 60 -12.40 -22.76 -19.19
C GLU A 60 -12.19 -24.29 -19.21
N LYS A 61 -11.20 -24.78 -19.97
CA LYS A 61 -10.90 -26.21 -20.04
C LYS A 61 -10.32 -26.74 -18.73
N LEU A 62 -9.47 -25.95 -18.08
CA LEU A 62 -8.78 -26.33 -16.85
C LEU A 62 -9.69 -26.33 -15.62
N THR A 63 -10.49 -25.27 -15.47
CA THR A 63 -11.26 -25.01 -14.23
C THR A 63 -12.74 -25.37 -14.37
N LYS A 64 -13.23 -25.57 -15.60
CA LYS A 64 -14.66 -25.75 -15.91
C LYS A 64 -15.53 -24.60 -15.38
N GLY A 65 -14.94 -23.41 -15.23
CA GLY A 65 -15.61 -22.22 -14.72
C GLY A 65 -15.80 -22.17 -13.19
N LEU A 66 -15.15 -23.07 -12.44
CA LEU A 66 -15.29 -23.17 -10.97
C LEU A 66 -14.23 -22.38 -10.18
N GLY A 67 -13.32 -21.69 -10.87
CA GLY A 67 -12.23 -20.96 -10.25
C GLY A 67 -10.95 -21.77 -10.00
N ALA A 68 -9.89 -21.08 -9.59
CA ALA A 68 -8.56 -21.66 -9.40
C ALA A 68 -8.34 -22.35 -8.02
N GLY A 69 -9.35 -22.40 -7.15
CA GLY A 69 -9.28 -23.10 -5.86
C GLY A 69 -8.13 -22.66 -4.93
N ALA A 70 -7.82 -21.36 -4.89
CA ALA A 70 -6.71 -20.77 -4.14
C ALA A 70 -5.30 -21.29 -4.52
N LYS A 71 -5.15 -21.89 -5.71
CA LYS A 71 -3.86 -22.36 -6.24
C LYS A 71 -3.35 -21.41 -7.33
N PRO A 72 -2.27 -20.65 -7.09
CA PRO A 72 -1.72 -19.72 -8.08
C PRO A 72 -1.35 -20.39 -9.41
N GLU A 73 -0.76 -21.58 -9.36
CA GLU A 73 -0.36 -22.36 -10.55
C GLU A 73 -1.53 -22.66 -11.51
N ILE A 74 -2.75 -22.78 -10.98
CA ILE A 74 -3.95 -22.98 -11.81
C ILE A 74 -4.35 -21.66 -12.47
N GLY A 75 -4.25 -20.54 -11.75
CA GLY A 75 -4.51 -19.21 -12.30
C GLY A 75 -3.52 -18.84 -13.41
N GLU A 76 -2.24 -19.15 -13.22
CA GLU A 76 -1.16 -18.94 -14.20
C GLU A 76 -1.44 -19.72 -15.48
N LYS A 77 -1.64 -21.05 -15.38
CA LYS A 77 -1.99 -21.89 -16.54
C LYS A 77 -3.29 -21.50 -17.22
N ALA A 78 -4.27 -21.01 -16.46
CA ALA A 78 -5.52 -20.52 -17.02
C ALA A 78 -5.31 -19.27 -17.86
N ALA A 79 -4.42 -18.36 -17.46
CA ALA A 79 -4.07 -17.19 -18.25
C ALA A 79 -3.21 -17.56 -19.47
N GLU A 80 -2.27 -18.50 -19.32
CA GLU A 80 -1.47 -19.05 -20.43
C GLU A 80 -2.35 -19.73 -21.50
N GLU A 81 -3.45 -20.38 -21.11
CA GLU A 81 -4.42 -20.96 -22.04
C GLU A 81 -5.11 -19.89 -22.89
N SER A 82 -5.23 -18.66 -22.37
CA SER A 82 -6.02 -17.57 -22.96
C SER A 82 -5.16 -16.36 -23.38
N VAL A 83 -3.90 -16.60 -23.76
CA VAL A 83 -2.94 -15.53 -24.13
C VAL A 83 -3.41 -14.72 -25.33
N GLU A 84 -3.97 -15.38 -26.33
CA GLU A 84 -4.42 -14.70 -27.56
C GLU A 84 -5.61 -13.77 -27.27
N GLU A 85 -6.56 -14.20 -26.43
CA GLU A 85 -7.68 -13.39 -26.01
C GLU A 85 -7.22 -12.21 -25.15
N ILE A 86 -6.25 -12.41 -24.24
CA ILE A 86 -5.66 -11.33 -23.44
C ILE A 86 -4.93 -10.32 -24.34
N ARG A 87 -4.18 -10.80 -25.34
CA ARG A 87 -3.46 -9.95 -26.30
C ARG A 87 -4.40 -9.06 -27.10
N GLN A 88 -5.49 -9.63 -27.62
CA GLN A 88 -6.52 -8.87 -28.34
C GLN A 88 -7.19 -7.82 -27.43
N LEU A 89 -7.35 -8.15 -26.15
CA LEU A 89 -8.00 -7.27 -25.19
C LEU A 89 -7.17 -6.02 -24.87
N VAL A 90 -5.85 -6.14 -24.82
CA VAL A 90 -4.92 -5.02 -24.56
C VAL A 90 -4.45 -4.31 -25.82
N GLU A 91 -4.87 -4.77 -27.00
CA GLU A 91 -4.39 -4.24 -28.27
C GLU A 91 -4.78 -2.76 -28.45
N GLY A 92 -3.79 -1.95 -28.84
CA GLY A 92 -3.94 -0.51 -29.06
C GLY A 92 -4.06 0.32 -27.78
N ALA A 93 -3.89 -0.25 -26.58
CA ALA A 93 -3.82 0.53 -25.35
C ALA A 93 -2.45 1.22 -25.22
N ASP A 94 -2.45 2.45 -24.74
CA ASP A 94 -1.22 3.18 -24.37
C ASP A 94 -0.80 2.82 -22.94
N MET A 95 -1.79 2.52 -22.08
CA MET A 95 -1.59 2.19 -20.69
C MET A 95 -2.56 1.11 -20.21
N VAL A 96 -2.05 0.16 -19.43
CA VAL A 96 -2.85 -0.91 -18.81
C VAL A 96 -2.62 -0.92 -17.30
N PHE A 97 -3.72 -0.82 -16.55
CA PHE A 97 -3.74 -1.09 -15.11
C PHE A 97 -4.15 -2.55 -14.88
N VAL A 98 -3.34 -3.29 -14.13
CA VAL A 98 -3.69 -4.65 -13.68
C VAL A 98 -3.99 -4.59 -12.19
N THR A 99 -5.26 -4.75 -11.82
CA THR A 99 -5.70 -4.74 -10.42
C THR A 99 -6.09 -6.13 -9.93
N CYS A 100 -5.54 -6.55 -8.79
CA CYS A 100 -5.89 -7.83 -8.18
C CYS A 100 -5.64 -7.87 -6.67
N GLY A 101 -6.37 -8.78 -6.01
CA GLY A 101 -6.06 -9.16 -4.63
C GLY A 101 -5.11 -10.35 -4.60
N MET A 102 -3.93 -10.15 -4.00
CA MET A 102 -2.90 -11.17 -3.92
C MET A 102 -3.20 -12.19 -2.81
N GLY A 103 -2.74 -13.43 -3.01
CA GLY A 103 -2.88 -14.53 -2.07
C GLY A 103 -3.98 -15.55 -2.42
N GLY A 104 -4.85 -15.20 -3.38
CA GLY A 104 -5.80 -16.14 -4.01
C GLY A 104 -5.14 -17.05 -5.06
N GLY A 105 -5.96 -17.72 -5.86
CA GLY A 105 -5.47 -18.54 -6.99
C GLY A 105 -5.38 -17.73 -8.27
N THR A 106 -6.52 -17.22 -8.75
CA THR A 106 -6.63 -16.52 -10.03
C THR A 106 -5.84 -15.23 -10.06
N GLY A 107 -6.09 -14.29 -9.14
CA GLY A 107 -5.36 -13.01 -9.09
C GLY A 107 -3.85 -13.19 -9.02
N THR A 108 -3.38 -14.00 -8.07
CA THR A 108 -1.95 -14.25 -7.84
C THR A 108 -1.24 -14.89 -9.04
N GLY A 109 -1.90 -15.82 -9.74
CA GLY A 109 -1.29 -16.56 -10.85
C GLY A 109 -1.47 -15.90 -12.22
N ALA A 110 -2.65 -15.34 -12.48
CA ALA A 110 -2.99 -14.78 -13.78
C ALA A 110 -2.53 -13.33 -13.95
N ALA A 111 -2.49 -12.52 -12.88
CA ALA A 111 -2.12 -11.11 -13.00
C ALA A 111 -0.69 -10.90 -13.56
N PRO A 112 0.35 -11.66 -13.16
CA PRO A 112 1.67 -11.55 -13.77
C PRO A 112 1.67 -11.87 -15.27
N VAL A 113 0.88 -12.86 -15.71
CA VAL A 113 0.78 -13.25 -17.12
C VAL A 113 0.09 -12.13 -17.94
N VAL A 114 -1.02 -11.60 -17.44
CA VAL A 114 -1.74 -10.49 -18.08
C VAL A 114 -0.85 -9.26 -18.20
N ALA A 115 -0.15 -8.90 -17.12
CA ALA A 115 0.79 -7.78 -17.12
C ALA A 115 1.96 -7.99 -18.07
N GLY A 116 2.54 -9.21 -18.09
CA GLY A 116 3.66 -9.55 -18.96
C GLY A 116 3.31 -9.39 -20.43
N ILE A 117 2.12 -9.84 -20.85
CA ILE A 117 1.64 -9.67 -22.24
C ILE A 117 1.54 -8.18 -22.61
N ALA A 118 0.97 -7.34 -21.73
CA ALA A 118 0.87 -5.91 -21.98
C ALA A 118 2.25 -5.25 -22.08
N LYS A 119 3.17 -5.59 -21.16
CA LYS A 119 4.54 -5.06 -21.15
C LYS A 119 5.34 -5.50 -22.39
N GLU A 120 5.22 -6.75 -22.82
CA GLU A 120 5.85 -7.26 -24.05
C GLU A 120 5.37 -6.53 -25.31
N MET A 121 4.12 -6.07 -25.30
CA MET A 121 3.55 -5.25 -26.38
C MET A 121 4.00 -3.78 -26.34
N GLY A 122 4.82 -3.39 -25.36
CA GLY A 122 5.34 -2.03 -25.20
C GLY A 122 4.36 -1.05 -24.54
N ILE A 123 3.30 -1.57 -23.91
CA ILE A 123 2.26 -0.80 -23.24
C ILE A 123 2.73 -0.44 -21.83
N LEU A 124 2.53 0.80 -21.38
CA LEU A 124 2.85 1.21 -20.01
C LEU A 124 1.97 0.41 -19.03
N THR A 125 2.59 -0.50 -18.27
CA THR A 125 1.87 -1.48 -17.47
C THR A 125 2.05 -1.20 -15.98
N VAL A 126 0.95 -0.87 -15.30
CA VAL A 126 0.95 -0.57 -13.87
C VAL A 126 0.16 -1.63 -13.10
N GLY A 127 0.83 -2.35 -12.20
CA GLY A 127 0.17 -3.27 -11.28
C GLY A 127 -0.31 -2.52 -10.04
N VAL A 128 -1.58 -2.68 -9.65
CA VAL A 128 -2.11 -2.12 -8.39
C VAL A 128 -2.74 -3.26 -7.59
N VAL A 129 -2.08 -3.69 -6.52
CA VAL A 129 -2.43 -4.96 -5.86
C VAL A 129 -2.52 -4.84 -4.35
N THR A 130 -3.37 -5.65 -3.74
CA THR A 130 -3.50 -5.70 -2.27
C THR A 130 -2.81 -6.94 -1.69
N LYS A 131 -2.10 -6.78 -0.56
CA LYS A 131 -1.69 -7.90 0.29
C LYS A 131 -2.88 -8.29 1.19
N PRO A 132 -3.10 -9.59 1.46
CA PRO A 132 -4.20 -10.04 2.31
C PRO A 132 -4.02 -9.58 3.76
N PHE A 133 -5.11 -9.53 4.53
CA PHE A 133 -5.00 -9.27 5.97
C PHE A 133 -4.24 -10.41 6.67
N ARG A 134 -3.49 -10.11 7.74
CA ARG A 134 -2.79 -11.10 8.58
C ARG A 134 -3.67 -12.24 9.08
N PHE A 135 -4.97 -12.00 9.23
CA PHE A 135 -5.92 -13.01 9.71
C PHE A 135 -6.38 -13.99 8.61
N GLU A 136 -6.17 -13.71 7.33
CA GLU A 136 -6.70 -14.49 6.19
C GLU A 136 -5.91 -15.78 5.85
N ALA A 137 -5.21 -16.33 6.83
CA ALA A 137 -4.29 -17.47 6.76
C ALA A 137 -2.89 -17.17 6.21
N LYS A 138 -1.89 -17.79 6.85
CA LYS A 138 -0.46 -17.65 6.49
C LYS A 138 -0.16 -18.06 5.06
N THR A 139 -0.88 -19.06 4.54
CA THR A 139 -0.74 -19.54 3.16
C THR A 139 -1.12 -18.48 2.14
N ARG A 140 -2.16 -17.66 2.39
CA ARG A 140 -2.51 -16.54 1.52
C ARG A 140 -1.41 -15.50 1.47
N MET A 141 -0.83 -15.13 2.62
CA MET A 141 0.29 -14.20 2.66
C MET A 141 1.52 -14.73 1.91
N SER A 142 1.85 -16.02 2.07
CA SER A 142 2.94 -16.65 1.32
C SER A 142 2.71 -16.62 -0.19
N ASN A 143 1.49 -16.96 -0.63
CA ASN A 143 1.09 -16.87 -2.04
C ASN A 143 1.18 -15.43 -2.55
N ALA A 144 0.76 -14.47 -1.74
CA ALA A 144 0.77 -13.06 -2.11
C ALA A 144 2.19 -12.55 -2.35
N LEU A 145 3.13 -12.87 -1.47
CA LEU A 145 4.54 -12.48 -1.62
C LEU A 145 5.14 -13.08 -2.90
N MET A 146 4.87 -14.36 -3.20
CA MET A 146 5.32 -14.99 -4.44
C MET A 146 4.70 -14.34 -5.68
N GLY A 147 3.39 -14.02 -5.65
CA GLY A 147 2.71 -13.35 -6.75
C GLY A 147 3.19 -11.93 -7.00
N ILE A 148 3.49 -11.18 -5.93
CA ILE A 148 4.05 -9.82 -6.01
C ILE A 148 5.46 -9.86 -6.63
N ASP A 149 6.30 -10.82 -6.22
CA ASP A 149 7.64 -10.98 -6.78
C ASP A 149 7.59 -11.27 -8.29
N LYS A 150 6.74 -12.23 -8.71
CA LYS A 150 6.49 -12.49 -10.14
C LYS A 150 5.93 -11.28 -10.87
N LEU A 151 4.97 -10.56 -10.28
CA LEU A 151 4.32 -9.42 -10.93
C LEU A 151 5.31 -8.25 -11.12
N LYS A 152 6.21 -8.02 -10.16
CA LYS A 152 7.23 -6.97 -10.19
C LYS A 152 8.06 -7.00 -11.48
N ASP A 153 8.42 -8.20 -11.94
CA ASP A 153 9.21 -8.38 -13.17
C ASP A 153 8.40 -8.16 -14.45
N ASN A 154 7.06 -8.22 -14.36
CA ASN A 154 6.12 -8.14 -15.48
C ASN A 154 5.40 -6.79 -15.61
N VAL A 155 5.72 -5.81 -14.75
CA VAL A 155 5.15 -4.46 -14.79
C VAL A 155 6.25 -3.40 -14.88
N ASP A 156 5.88 -2.19 -15.27
CA ASP A 156 6.75 -1.01 -15.19
C ASP A 156 6.79 -0.44 -13.77
N THR A 157 5.61 -0.35 -13.16
CA THR A 157 5.43 0.07 -11.77
C THR A 157 4.43 -0.84 -11.06
N LEU A 158 4.74 -1.21 -9.82
CA LEU A 158 3.91 -2.02 -8.94
C LEU A 158 3.54 -1.23 -7.68
N ILE A 159 2.28 -0.85 -7.54
CA ILE A 159 1.71 -0.27 -6.33
C ILE A 159 1.19 -1.40 -5.45
N VAL A 160 1.74 -1.52 -4.25
CA VAL A 160 1.35 -2.57 -3.30
C VAL A 160 0.66 -1.96 -2.08
N ILE A 161 -0.60 -2.34 -1.88
CA ILE A 161 -1.44 -1.86 -0.78
C ILE A 161 -1.52 -2.94 0.30
N PRO A 162 -0.91 -2.74 1.48
CA PRO A 162 -1.06 -3.67 2.59
C PRO A 162 -2.42 -3.53 3.27
N ASN A 163 -3.31 -4.54 3.15
CA ASN A 163 -4.61 -4.48 3.82
C ASN A 163 -4.51 -4.37 5.34
N ASP A 164 -3.43 -4.88 5.95
CA ASP A 164 -3.16 -4.70 7.39
C ASP A 164 -3.13 -3.22 7.80
N LYS A 165 -2.65 -2.33 6.92
CA LYS A 165 -2.57 -0.89 7.20
C LYS A 165 -3.92 -0.20 7.16
N LEU A 166 -4.90 -0.78 6.46
CA LEU A 166 -6.28 -0.31 6.51
C LEU A 166 -6.85 -0.44 7.92
N LEU A 167 -6.42 -1.45 8.70
CA LEU A 167 -6.84 -1.64 10.09
C LEU A 167 -6.37 -0.52 11.04
N GLU A 168 -5.34 0.24 10.66
CA GLU A 168 -4.88 1.40 11.43
C GLU A 168 -5.75 2.63 11.17
N ILE A 169 -6.49 2.63 10.05
CA ILE A 169 -7.30 3.77 9.57
C ILE A 169 -8.79 3.56 9.90
N VAL A 170 -9.27 2.31 9.97
CA VAL A 170 -10.68 2.00 10.25
C VAL A 170 -11.00 1.89 11.75
N ASP A 171 -12.25 2.14 12.13
CA ASP A 171 -12.73 2.00 13.51
C ASP A 171 -12.68 0.53 13.97
N ARG A 172 -12.48 0.30 15.26
CA ARG A 172 -12.51 -1.06 15.86
C ARG A 172 -13.84 -1.79 15.67
N ARG A 173 -14.93 -1.07 15.36
CA ARG A 173 -16.26 -1.63 15.08
C ARG A 173 -16.46 -2.01 13.62
N THR A 174 -15.53 -1.67 12.74
CA THR A 174 -15.60 -1.99 11.31
C THR A 174 -15.70 -3.49 11.10
N THR A 175 -16.70 -3.89 10.32
CA THR A 175 -16.96 -5.29 9.97
C THR A 175 -16.05 -5.76 8.84
N MET A 176 -15.93 -7.08 8.67
CA MET A 176 -15.09 -7.65 7.59
C MET A 176 -15.51 -7.17 6.18
N PRO A 177 -16.81 -7.13 5.82
CA PRO A 177 -17.24 -6.58 4.52
C PRO A 177 -16.87 -5.10 4.33
N GLU A 178 -16.97 -4.29 5.39
CA GLU A 178 -16.59 -2.88 5.33
C GLU A 178 -15.07 -2.72 5.16
N ALA A 179 -14.26 -3.57 5.81
CA ALA A 179 -12.80 -3.56 5.65
C ALA A 179 -12.37 -3.95 4.23
N LEU A 180 -13.00 -4.95 3.62
CA LEU A 180 -12.77 -5.29 2.21
C LEU A 180 -13.21 -4.17 1.27
N LYS A 181 -14.38 -3.57 1.53
CA LYS A 181 -14.84 -2.40 0.76
C LYS A 181 -13.85 -1.24 0.84
N LYS A 182 -13.21 -1.04 2.00
CA LYS A 182 -12.17 -0.01 2.15
C LYS A 182 -10.91 -0.36 1.34
N ALA A 183 -10.54 -1.63 1.24
CA ALA A 183 -9.44 -2.07 0.38
C ALA A 183 -9.76 -1.79 -1.10
N ASP A 184 -10.99 -2.10 -1.53
CA ASP A 184 -11.47 -1.81 -2.89
C ASP A 184 -11.49 -0.29 -3.16
N GLU A 185 -11.84 0.52 -2.16
CA GLU A 185 -11.77 1.99 -2.24
C GLU A 185 -10.34 2.49 -2.43
N VAL A 186 -9.35 1.95 -1.73
CA VAL A 186 -7.95 2.35 -1.91
C VAL A 186 -7.42 1.94 -3.29
N LEU A 187 -7.80 0.75 -3.79
CA LEU A 187 -7.49 0.34 -5.16
C LEU A 187 -8.10 1.29 -6.20
N GLN A 188 -9.36 1.67 -5.99
CA GLN A 188 -10.08 2.64 -6.82
C GLN A 188 -9.38 3.99 -6.83
N GLN A 189 -9.00 4.51 -5.65
CA GLN A 189 -8.31 5.78 -5.52
C GLN A 189 -6.91 5.77 -6.16
N ALA A 190 -6.20 4.64 -6.10
CA ALA A 190 -4.89 4.51 -6.74
C ALA A 190 -4.96 4.59 -8.27
N VAL A 191 -5.92 3.89 -8.88
CA VAL A 191 -6.13 3.96 -10.33
C VAL A 191 -6.65 5.35 -10.71
N GLN A 192 -7.69 5.84 -10.01
CA GLN A 192 -8.27 7.16 -10.24
C GLN A 192 -7.22 8.27 -10.16
N GLY A 193 -6.37 8.23 -9.13
CA GLY A 193 -5.37 9.26 -8.89
C GLY A 193 -4.38 9.44 -10.06
N ILE A 194 -4.14 8.40 -10.86
CA ILE A 194 -3.29 8.46 -12.05
C ILE A 194 -4.12 8.76 -13.30
N THR A 195 -5.29 8.14 -13.46
CA THR A 195 -6.12 8.32 -14.66
C THR A 195 -6.66 9.74 -14.76
N ASP A 196 -7.00 10.36 -13.62
CA ASP A 196 -7.51 11.72 -13.55
C ASP A 196 -6.46 12.75 -14.01
N LEU A 197 -5.16 12.45 -13.84
CA LEU A 197 -4.08 13.31 -14.32
C LEU A 197 -3.94 13.33 -15.85
N ILE A 198 -4.44 12.28 -16.51
CA ILE A 198 -4.30 12.09 -17.96
C ILE A 198 -5.58 12.49 -18.69
N ASN A 199 -6.73 12.10 -18.16
CA ASN A 199 -8.00 12.14 -18.88
C ASN A 199 -8.82 13.41 -18.62
N MET A 200 -8.63 14.07 -17.49
CA MET A 200 -9.46 15.19 -17.08
C MET A 200 -8.74 16.52 -17.38
N PRO A 201 -9.41 17.50 -18.01
CA PRO A 201 -8.85 18.84 -18.15
C PRO A 201 -8.59 19.47 -16.78
N ALA A 202 -7.34 19.50 -16.37
CA ALA A 202 -6.82 20.15 -15.18
C ALA A 202 -6.37 21.59 -15.48
N LEU A 203 -6.32 22.42 -14.44
CA LEU A 203 -5.71 23.76 -14.52
C LEU A 203 -4.23 23.67 -14.89
N ILE A 204 -3.58 22.60 -14.45
CA ILE A 204 -2.21 22.21 -14.81
C ILE A 204 -2.31 20.79 -15.36
N ASN A 205 -2.40 20.67 -16.68
CA ASN A 205 -2.39 19.38 -17.37
C ASN A 205 -0.97 18.84 -17.44
N LEU A 206 -0.85 17.55 -17.15
CA LEU A 206 0.33 16.75 -17.45
C LEU A 206 0.10 16.00 -18.74
N ASP A 207 1.14 15.84 -19.55
CA ASP A 207 1.03 14.97 -20.72
C ASP A 207 1.26 13.50 -20.34
N PHE A 208 0.86 12.60 -21.24
CA PHE A 208 1.07 11.16 -21.00
C PHE A 208 2.57 10.79 -20.95
N ALA A 209 3.44 11.55 -21.62
CA ALA A 209 4.87 11.26 -21.67
C ALA A 209 5.56 11.55 -20.33
N ASP A 210 5.10 12.56 -19.59
CA ASP A 210 5.50 12.91 -18.24
C ASP A 210 5.16 11.77 -17.27
N VAL A 211 3.92 11.27 -17.30
CA VAL A 211 3.48 10.11 -16.50
C VAL A 211 4.28 8.87 -16.89
N GLN A 212 4.47 8.63 -18.19
CA GLN A 212 5.26 7.50 -18.67
C GLN A 212 6.71 7.57 -18.16
N THR A 213 7.34 8.75 -18.15
CA THR A 213 8.72 8.93 -17.67
C THR A 213 8.85 8.62 -16.17
N VAL A 214 7.84 8.98 -15.38
CA VAL A 214 7.82 8.72 -13.94
C VAL A 214 7.45 7.28 -13.62
N MET A 215 6.66 6.58 -14.43
CA MET A 215 6.18 5.23 -14.09
C MET A 215 6.88 4.11 -14.84
N LYS A 216 7.61 4.39 -15.92
CA LYS A 216 8.31 3.36 -16.70
C LYS A 216 9.50 2.78 -15.94
N ASP A 217 9.53 1.46 -15.83
CA ASP A 217 10.59 0.67 -15.20
C ASP A 217 11.06 1.16 -13.81
N LYS A 218 10.14 1.63 -12.95
CA LYS A 218 10.47 2.09 -11.58
C LYS A 218 10.34 1.02 -10.50
N GLY A 219 9.75 -0.13 -10.80
CA GLY A 219 9.56 -1.19 -9.82
C GLY A 219 8.47 -0.84 -8.80
N ILE A 220 8.76 -0.95 -7.50
CA ILE A 220 7.74 -0.77 -6.46
C ILE A 220 7.46 0.71 -6.21
N ALA A 221 6.17 1.06 -6.18
CA ALA A 221 5.67 2.37 -5.83
C ALA A 221 4.76 2.30 -4.60
N HIS A 222 4.68 3.43 -3.90
CA HIS A 222 3.81 3.58 -2.73
C HIS A 222 2.85 4.73 -2.96
N ILE A 223 1.66 4.59 -2.40
CA ILE A 223 0.60 5.58 -2.48
C ILE A 223 0.23 6.10 -1.10
N GLY A 224 0.16 7.42 -0.99
CA GLY A 224 -0.33 8.15 0.16
C GLY A 224 -1.54 8.97 -0.25
N ILE A 225 -2.61 8.92 0.55
CA ILE A 225 -3.85 9.65 0.27
C ILE A 225 -4.20 10.43 1.53
N GLY A 226 -4.55 11.71 1.35
CA GLY A 226 -4.99 12.59 2.41
C GLY A 226 -6.16 13.47 1.95
N GLU A 227 -7.03 13.82 2.88
CA GLU A 227 -8.19 14.69 2.63
C GLU A 227 -8.35 15.63 3.82
N ALA A 228 -8.49 16.92 3.53
CA ALA A 228 -8.71 17.94 4.56
C ALA A 228 -9.64 19.05 4.05
N LYS A 229 -10.10 19.87 4.99
CA LYS A 229 -11.09 20.95 4.76
C LYS A 229 -10.70 22.20 5.53
N GLY A 230 -11.20 23.35 5.09
CA GLY A 230 -10.92 24.65 5.70
C GLY A 230 -9.72 25.38 5.08
N ASP A 231 -9.24 26.41 5.79
CA ASP A 231 -8.25 27.36 5.26
C ASP A 231 -6.88 26.70 4.97
N ASP A 232 -6.45 25.72 5.78
CA ASP A 232 -5.16 24.99 5.61
C ASP A 232 -5.33 23.63 4.90
N LYS A 233 -6.44 23.42 4.18
CA LYS A 233 -6.82 22.13 3.58
C LYS A 233 -5.72 21.47 2.74
N ALA A 234 -4.97 22.21 1.94
CA ALA A 234 -3.95 21.61 1.08
C ALA A 234 -2.74 21.13 1.89
N LEU A 235 -2.27 21.94 2.84
CA LEU A 235 -1.14 21.57 3.69
C LEU A 235 -1.50 20.38 4.59
N GLU A 236 -2.68 20.39 5.21
CA GLU A 236 -3.16 19.28 6.04
C GLU A 236 -3.35 17.99 5.22
N ALA A 237 -3.97 18.07 4.04
CA ALA A 237 -4.16 16.92 3.16
C ALA A 237 -2.82 16.32 2.71
N VAL A 238 -1.83 17.16 2.38
CA VAL A 238 -0.50 16.69 2.00
C VAL A 238 0.21 16.03 3.18
N GLN A 239 0.10 16.61 4.39
CA GLN A 239 0.70 16.03 5.59
C GLN A 239 0.10 14.66 5.91
N GLN A 240 -1.23 14.52 5.76
CA GLN A 240 -1.90 13.24 5.88
C GLN A 240 -1.45 12.24 4.80
N ALA A 241 -1.33 12.67 3.54
CA ALA A 241 -0.90 11.81 2.45
C ALA A 241 0.52 11.27 2.68
N VAL A 242 1.47 12.13 3.08
CA VAL A 242 2.87 11.76 3.33
C VAL A 242 3.05 10.95 4.62
N SER A 243 2.17 11.12 5.61
CA SER A 243 2.16 10.32 6.84
C SER A 243 1.22 9.11 6.77
N SER A 244 0.64 8.83 5.59
CA SER A 244 -0.36 7.80 5.41
C SER A 244 0.22 6.42 5.77
N PRO A 245 -0.48 5.60 6.57
CA PRO A 245 -0.07 4.22 6.88
C PRO A 245 0.08 3.33 5.65
N LEU A 246 -0.51 3.73 4.51
CA LEU A 246 -0.43 3.04 3.22
C LEU A 246 0.96 3.13 2.58
N LEU A 247 1.76 4.13 2.98
CA LEU A 247 3.16 4.23 2.62
C LEU A 247 3.97 3.24 3.48
N GLU A 248 4.25 2.03 2.96
CA GLU A 248 5.13 1.07 3.66
C GLU A 248 6.56 1.63 3.88
N THR A 249 6.95 2.62 3.08
CA THR A 249 8.25 3.31 3.16
C THR A 249 8.09 4.83 3.16
N THR A 250 9.05 5.53 3.73
CA THR A 250 9.08 7.00 3.70
C THR A 250 9.30 7.52 2.28
N ILE A 251 8.72 8.67 1.95
CA ILE A 251 8.95 9.37 0.67
C ILE A 251 10.41 9.86 0.53
N GLN A 252 11.15 9.93 1.64
CA GLN A 252 12.58 10.25 1.64
C GLN A 252 13.37 9.30 0.73
N GLY A 253 14.02 9.87 -0.28
CA GLY A 253 14.81 9.11 -1.26
C GLY A 253 14.00 8.54 -2.43
N ALA A 254 12.74 8.92 -2.59
CA ALA A 254 12.01 8.69 -3.84
C ALA A 254 12.66 9.53 -4.96
N SER A 255 13.01 8.88 -6.07
CA SER A 255 13.59 9.60 -7.21
C SER A 255 12.54 10.35 -8.03
N HIS A 256 11.29 9.87 -8.03
CA HIS A 256 10.20 10.51 -8.75
C HIS A 256 8.92 10.47 -7.91
N VAL A 257 8.18 11.58 -7.87
CA VAL A 257 6.95 11.71 -7.10
C VAL A 257 5.87 12.35 -7.96
N ILE A 258 4.68 11.75 -7.97
CA ILE A 258 3.48 12.33 -8.58
C ILE A 258 2.61 12.88 -7.45
N ILE A 259 2.18 14.13 -7.58
CA ILE A 259 1.22 14.78 -6.69
C ILE A 259 -0.01 15.13 -7.52
N ASN A 260 -1.14 14.50 -7.19
CA ASN A 260 -2.43 14.85 -7.74
C ASN A 260 -3.26 15.56 -6.67
N ILE A 261 -3.70 16.77 -6.95
CA ILE A 261 -4.57 17.55 -6.07
C ILE A 261 -5.93 17.73 -6.76
N SER A 262 -7.00 17.36 -6.05
CA SER A 262 -8.39 17.54 -6.49
C SER A 262 -9.18 18.30 -5.43
N GLY A 263 -9.94 19.32 -5.83
CA GLY A 263 -10.84 20.06 -4.95
C GLY A 263 -10.93 21.56 -5.28
N ASP A 264 -11.48 22.32 -4.35
CA ASP A 264 -11.52 23.79 -4.42
C ASP A 264 -10.18 24.37 -3.92
N ILE A 265 -9.17 24.34 -4.80
CA ILE A 265 -7.78 24.70 -4.50
C ILE A 265 -7.31 25.97 -5.20
N SER A 266 -6.54 26.79 -4.49
CA SER A 266 -5.85 27.95 -5.06
C SER A 266 -4.44 27.61 -5.54
N LEU A 267 -3.81 28.52 -6.28
CA LEU A 267 -2.39 28.38 -6.66
C LEU A 267 -1.45 28.34 -5.44
N MET A 268 -1.82 29.03 -4.36
CA MET A 268 -1.02 29.08 -3.13
C MET A 268 -1.09 27.73 -2.40
N ASP A 269 -2.28 27.14 -2.31
CA ASP A 269 -2.50 25.78 -1.80
C ASP A 269 -1.67 24.74 -2.54
N ALA A 270 -1.69 24.81 -3.87
CA ALA A 270 -0.89 23.95 -4.74
C ALA A 270 0.62 24.09 -4.47
N ASN A 271 1.10 25.32 -4.35
CA ASN A 271 2.50 25.62 -4.07
C ASN A 271 2.96 25.10 -2.69
N ASP A 272 2.12 25.25 -1.66
CA ASP A 272 2.44 24.83 -0.30
C ASP A 272 2.52 23.29 -0.20
N ALA A 273 1.57 22.59 -0.84
CA ALA A 273 1.60 21.14 -0.96
C ALA A 273 2.85 20.63 -1.69
N ALA A 274 3.19 21.23 -2.85
CA ALA A 274 4.37 20.85 -3.62
C ALA A 274 5.68 21.11 -2.86
N SER A 275 5.80 22.28 -2.22
CA SER A 275 6.97 22.67 -1.44
C SER A 275 7.21 21.72 -0.26
N TYR A 276 6.14 21.32 0.43
CA TYR A 276 6.24 20.37 1.54
C TYR A 276 6.74 19.00 1.08
N VAL A 277 6.19 18.45 -0.02
CA VAL A 277 6.66 17.16 -0.56
C VAL A 277 8.10 17.26 -1.04
N GLN A 278 8.49 18.36 -1.69
CA GLN A 278 9.86 18.59 -2.13
C GLN A 278 10.86 18.60 -0.97
N SER A 279 10.49 19.23 0.15
CA SER A 279 11.33 19.25 1.36
C SER A 279 11.59 17.86 1.95
N LEU A 280 10.69 16.90 1.69
CA LEU A 280 10.78 15.54 2.20
C LEU A 280 11.43 14.57 1.22
N ALA A 281 11.14 14.68 -0.08
CA ALA A 281 11.72 13.82 -1.11
C ALA A 281 13.21 14.12 -1.33
N GLY A 282 13.60 15.40 -1.25
CA GLY A 282 14.94 15.90 -1.54
C GLY A 282 14.97 16.76 -2.80
N GLU A 283 15.97 17.63 -2.92
CA GLU A 283 16.10 18.58 -4.06
C GLU A 283 16.33 17.87 -5.41
N ASP A 284 16.86 16.65 -5.39
CA ASP A 284 17.14 15.85 -6.60
C ASP A 284 15.94 15.03 -7.09
N ALA A 285 14.80 15.06 -6.39
CA ALA A 285 13.61 14.29 -6.78
C ALA A 285 12.86 14.97 -7.93
N ASN A 286 12.48 14.20 -8.95
CA ASN A 286 11.64 14.69 -10.03
C ASN A 286 10.17 14.69 -9.58
N ILE A 287 9.59 15.87 -9.36
CA ILE A 287 8.22 16.02 -8.86
C ILE A 287 7.32 16.47 -9.99
N ILE A 288 6.29 15.65 -10.24
CA ILE A 288 5.25 15.91 -11.21
C ILE A 288 3.99 16.32 -10.47
N PHE A 289 3.39 17.42 -10.90
CA PHE A 289 2.27 18.06 -10.23
C PHE A 289 1.07 18.17 -11.17
N GLY A 290 -0.08 17.65 -10.73
CA GLY A 290 -1.37 17.85 -11.38
C GLY A 290 -2.38 18.44 -10.40
N ALA A 291 -3.18 19.38 -10.89
CA ALA A 291 -4.20 20.08 -10.12
C ALA A 291 -5.53 20.13 -10.87
N MET A 292 -6.50 19.36 -10.39
CA MET A 292 -7.88 19.37 -10.85
C MET A 292 -8.72 20.28 -9.97
N TYR A 293 -9.41 21.23 -10.61
CA TYR A 293 -10.45 22.00 -9.94
C TYR A 293 -11.76 21.22 -9.94
N ASP A 294 -12.32 21.00 -8.76
CA ASP A 294 -13.62 20.35 -8.58
C ASP A 294 -14.53 21.29 -7.78
N ASP A 295 -15.55 21.83 -8.44
CA ASP A 295 -16.52 22.77 -7.88
C ASP A 295 -17.56 22.09 -6.97
N THR A 296 -17.65 20.76 -7.00
CA THR A 296 -18.54 19.99 -6.13
C THR A 296 -17.95 19.80 -4.72
N ALA A 297 -16.63 19.94 -4.60
CA ALA A 297 -15.85 19.69 -3.39
C ALA A 297 -15.55 20.99 -2.62
N VAL A 298 -16.60 21.76 -2.30
CA VAL A 298 -16.48 23.08 -1.63
C VAL A 298 -15.68 22.98 -0.33
N ASP A 299 -14.67 23.83 -0.22
CA ASP A 299 -13.79 23.93 0.95
C ASP A 299 -13.10 22.61 1.36
N SER A 300 -12.83 21.75 0.37
CA SER A 300 -12.11 20.50 0.59
C SER A 300 -11.03 20.28 -0.45
N ALA A 301 -9.93 19.67 -0.02
CA ALA A 301 -8.84 19.26 -0.88
C ALA A 301 -8.50 17.79 -0.59
N LYS A 302 -8.42 17.00 -1.64
CA LYS A 302 -7.92 15.62 -1.61
C LYS A 302 -6.60 15.59 -2.38
N ILE A 303 -5.57 15.04 -1.74
CA ILE A 303 -4.25 14.92 -2.33
C ILE A 303 -3.84 13.45 -2.35
N THR A 304 -3.42 13.01 -3.53
CA THR A 304 -2.82 11.69 -3.75
C THR A 304 -1.36 11.87 -4.11
N VAL A 305 -0.48 11.22 -3.34
CA VAL A 305 0.96 11.22 -3.56
C VAL A 305 1.40 9.82 -3.95
N ILE A 306 2.09 9.70 -5.08
CA ILE A 306 2.63 8.43 -5.58
C ILE A 306 4.14 8.58 -5.65
N ALA A 307 4.84 7.84 -4.81
CA ALA A 307 6.30 7.83 -4.76
C ALA A 307 6.84 6.59 -5.48
N THR A 308 7.73 6.81 -6.44
CA THR A 308 8.35 5.75 -7.25
C THR A 308 9.89 5.82 -7.19
N GLY A 309 10.54 4.72 -7.58
CA GLY A 309 12.00 4.62 -7.57
C GLY A 309 12.59 4.76 -6.16
N LEU A 310 11.92 4.14 -5.19
CA LEU A 310 12.39 3.99 -3.81
C LEU A 310 13.39 2.81 -3.78
N ASN A 311 14.63 3.08 -3.39
CA ASN A 311 15.65 2.03 -3.29
C ASN A 311 15.35 1.09 -2.10
N ASP A 312 15.35 -0.24 -2.34
CA ASP A 312 15.21 -1.29 -1.29
C ASP A 312 16.24 -1.15 -0.14
N ALA A 313 17.32 -0.39 -0.34
CA ALA A 313 18.35 -0.12 0.66
C ALA A 313 17.88 0.81 1.81
N THR A 314 16.90 1.69 1.57
CA THR A 314 16.32 2.56 2.63
C THR A 314 15.11 1.92 3.31
N ALA A 315 14.43 0.96 2.67
CA ALA A 315 13.29 0.22 3.23
C ALA A 315 13.65 -0.67 4.45
N LYS A 316 14.94 -0.90 4.71
CA LYS A 316 15.44 -1.75 5.81
C LYS A 316 15.92 -0.99 7.05
N GLN A 317 15.71 0.33 7.15
CA GLN A 317 16.00 1.01 8.40
C GLN A 317 14.76 1.06 9.30
N PRO A 318 14.65 0.19 10.34
CA PRO A 318 13.74 0.49 11.43
C PRO A 318 14.19 1.81 12.05
N SER A 319 13.24 2.70 12.30
CA SER A 319 13.44 3.94 13.04
C SER A 319 13.95 3.62 14.45
N VAL A 320 15.28 3.54 14.60
CA VAL A 320 15.91 3.33 15.90
C VAL A 320 15.95 4.63 16.68
N SER A 321 15.05 4.66 17.66
CA SER A 321 15.08 5.38 18.92
C SER A 321 16.45 5.93 19.33
N LYS A 322 16.42 7.24 19.59
CA LYS A 322 17.40 8.07 20.27
C LYS A 322 18.01 7.38 21.50
N ALA A 323 19.28 6.95 21.38
CA ALA A 323 20.14 6.67 22.52
C ALA A 323 21.57 7.15 22.20
N THR A 324 21.91 8.31 22.76
CA THR A 324 23.24 8.89 22.79
C THR A 324 24.19 7.99 23.60
N GLY A 325 25.13 7.33 22.92
CA GLY A 325 26.22 6.56 23.51
C GLY A 325 27.56 7.03 22.96
N ILE A 326 28.40 7.54 23.87
CA ILE A 326 29.70 8.18 23.64
C ILE A 326 30.72 7.21 23.03
N LYS A 327 31.50 7.73 22.07
CA LYS A 327 32.63 7.06 21.40
C LYS A 327 33.85 7.01 22.33
N THR A 328 34.47 5.84 22.49
CA THR A 328 35.90 5.72 22.84
C THR A 328 36.55 4.57 22.08
N SER A 329 37.57 4.90 21.29
CA SER A 329 38.42 3.99 20.52
C SER A 329 39.27 3.06 21.39
N PRO A 330 39.68 1.87 20.92
CA PRO A 330 40.79 1.12 21.51
C PRO A 330 42.07 1.27 20.67
N ALA A 331 43.17 1.56 21.36
CA ALA A 331 44.54 1.55 20.85
C ALA A 331 45.17 0.14 20.94
N ALA A 332 46.14 -0.11 20.08
CA ALA A 332 46.73 -1.41 19.76
C ALA A 332 47.89 -1.88 20.67
N ALA A 333 47.98 -3.22 20.77
CA ALA A 333 49.18 -4.10 20.72
C ALA A 333 50.06 -4.34 21.97
N PRO A 334 50.90 -5.41 22.04
CA PRO A 334 50.93 -6.69 21.27
C PRO A 334 51.12 -7.99 22.12
N ALA A 335 51.22 -9.11 21.38
CA ALA A 335 51.26 -10.54 21.70
C ALA A 335 52.36 -11.10 22.65
N ALA A 336 52.06 -12.27 23.26
CA ALA A 336 53.02 -13.36 23.48
C ALA A 336 52.32 -14.73 23.58
N LYS A 337 52.99 -15.76 23.02
CA LYS A 337 52.57 -17.16 22.77
C LYS A 337 52.72 -18.06 24.02
N THR A 338 51.92 -19.12 24.15
CA THR A 338 52.31 -20.57 24.11
C THR A 338 51.19 -21.51 24.63
N GLU A 339 50.89 -22.56 23.85
CA GLU A 339 50.18 -23.80 24.19
C GLU A 339 51.11 -24.83 24.92
N PRO A 340 50.72 -26.09 25.20
CA PRO A 340 49.50 -26.63 25.85
C PRO A 340 49.85 -27.71 26.93
N ALA A 341 48.90 -28.10 27.80
CA ALA A 341 48.89 -29.45 28.41
C ALA A 341 47.58 -29.76 29.17
N ALA A 342 47.21 -31.03 29.15
CA ALA A 342 45.97 -31.61 29.65
C ALA A 342 46.03 -32.08 31.12
N SER A 343 44.84 -32.36 31.67
CA SER A 343 44.46 -33.53 32.49
C SER A 343 44.24 -33.37 34.02
N VAL A 344 43.01 -33.77 34.40
CA VAL A 344 42.46 -34.47 35.60
C VAL A 344 42.46 -33.92 37.05
N SER A 345 41.21 -33.91 37.59
CA SER A 345 40.67 -34.34 38.90
C SER A 345 40.94 -33.64 40.25
N SER A 346 39.79 -33.42 40.92
CA SER A 346 39.43 -33.74 42.33
C SER A 346 39.81 -32.82 43.50
N GLN A 347 38.73 -32.36 44.15
CA GLN A 347 38.43 -32.27 45.60
C GLN A 347 39.12 -31.25 46.54
N GLU A 348 38.23 -30.45 47.15
CA GLU A 348 38.09 -30.04 48.57
C GLU A 348 39.17 -29.24 49.32
N LYS A 349 38.81 -27.96 49.59
CA LYS A 349 38.91 -27.09 50.81
C LYS A 349 39.96 -27.40 51.90
N PRO A 350 40.60 -26.37 52.53
CA PRO A 350 39.90 -25.44 53.44
C PRO A 350 40.44 -23.97 53.50
N ALA A 351 39.85 -23.20 54.43
CA ALA A 351 39.72 -21.74 54.54
C ALA A 351 40.87 -20.95 55.21
N PHE A 352 40.99 -19.63 54.92
CA PHE A 352 40.93 -18.51 55.89
C PHE A 352 40.98 -17.10 55.24
N SER A 353 40.10 -16.19 55.72
CA SER A 353 40.10 -14.70 55.89
C SER A 353 41.01 -13.77 55.03
N GLN A 354 40.73 -12.50 54.66
CA GLN A 354 39.89 -11.35 55.06
C GLN A 354 39.63 -10.53 53.75
N GLY A 355 38.53 -9.82 53.47
CA GLY A 355 37.98 -8.63 54.12
C GLY A 355 37.52 -7.62 53.04
N LEU A 356 36.53 -6.78 53.36
CA LEU A 356 35.90 -5.66 52.60
C LEU A 356 34.64 -5.93 51.73
N THR A 357 33.51 -5.98 52.45
CA THR A 357 32.25 -5.21 52.29
C THR A 357 31.81 -4.63 50.93
N MET A 358 30.66 -5.12 50.44
CA MET A 358 29.74 -4.46 49.49
C MET A 358 28.34 -4.35 50.12
N PRO A 359 27.58 -3.25 49.92
CA PRO A 359 26.23 -3.10 50.44
C PRO A 359 25.19 -3.86 49.61
N SER A 360 24.25 -4.54 50.27
CA SER A 360 23.11 -5.21 49.64
C SER A 360 21.90 -4.27 49.49
N PHE A 361 21.28 -4.30 48.32
CA PHE A 361 19.95 -3.72 48.11
C PHE A 361 18.89 -4.82 48.27
N GLN A 362 17.91 -4.55 49.13
CA GLN A 362 16.93 -5.49 49.64
C GLN A 362 15.60 -5.29 48.90
N MET A 363 15.06 -6.33 48.25
CA MET A 363 13.69 -6.30 47.70
C MET A 363 12.65 -6.37 48.84
N PRO A 364 11.61 -5.51 48.84
CA PRO A 364 10.50 -5.62 49.79
C PRO A 364 9.59 -6.81 49.45
N LYS A 365 9.29 -7.63 50.47
CA LYS A 365 8.27 -8.68 50.44
C LYS A 365 6.86 -8.07 50.42
N ALA A 366 5.97 -8.68 49.64
CA ALA A 366 4.54 -8.39 49.63
C ALA A 366 3.88 -8.79 50.96
N SER A 367 3.15 -7.85 51.57
CA SER A 367 2.29 -8.09 52.74
C SER A 367 0.84 -8.23 52.31
N THR A 368 0.22 -9.33 52.74
CA THR A 368 -1.23 -9.58 52.70
C THR A 368 -1.98 -8.65 53.67
N GLY A 369 -2.99 -7.90 53.20
CA GLY A 369 -3.90 -7.15 54.07
C GLY A 369 -4.99 -6.32 53.35
N ALA A 370 -6.23 -6.77 53.50
CA ALA A 370 -7.54 -6.07 53.43
C ALA A 370 -8.01 -5.35 52.12
N PRO A 371 -9.31 -5.45 51.76
CA PRO A 371 -9.88 -4.82 50.58
C PRO A 371 -10.06 -3.31 50.75
N THR A 372 -9.56 -2.52 49.80
CA THR A 372 -9.76 -1.07 49.71
C THR A 372 -11.19 -0.73 49.31
N THR A 373 -11.92 -0.01 50.15
CA THR A 373 -13.25 0.54 49.84
C THR A 373 -13.16 2.01 49.40
N SER A 374 -13.95 2.38 48.38
CA SER A 374 -13.99 3.72 47.79
C SER A 374 -14.59 4.75 48.76
N THR A 375 -13.91 5.89 48.93
CA THR A 375 -14.31 7.01 49.81
C THR A 375 -15.03 8.14 49.05
N VAL A 376 -15.53 7.89 47.84
CA VAL A 376 -16.23 8.89 47.03
C VAL A 376 -17.71 8.96 47.43
N PRO A 377 -18.26 10.12 47.81
CA PRO A 377 -19.69 10.28 48.03
C PRO A 377 -20.45 10.08 46.72
N LYS A 378 -21.39 9.12 46.70
CA LYS A 378 -22.28 8.88 45.56
C LYS A 378 -23.21 10.09 45.38
N LYS A 379 -23.08 10.82 44.27
CA LYS A 379 -24.07 11.78 43.79
C LYS A 379 -24.96 11.08 42.77
N ASP A 380 -26.27 11.13 42.99
CA ASP A 380 -27.25 10.66 42.02
C ASP A 380 -27.22 11.55 40.77
N ILE A 381 -27.15 10.92 39.60
CA ILE A 381 -27.19 11.59 38.31
C ILE A 381 -28.62 12.10 38.10
N GLN A 382 -28.81 13.42 38.12
CA GLN A 382 -30.07 14.03 37.73
C GLN A 382 -30.22 13.94 36.22
N ILE A 383 -31.16 13.12 35.76
CA ILE A 383 -31.57 13.05 34.35
C ILE A 383 -32.42 14.29 34.04
N PRO A 384 -32.03 15.14 33.06
CA PRO A 384 -32.84 16.28 32.62
C PRO A 384 -34.24 15.83 32.16
N ASP A 385 -35.29 16.59 32.52
CA ASP A 385 -36.69 16.17 32.34
C ASP A 385 -37.13 15.93 30.88
N PHE A 386 -36.37 16.38 29.88
CA PHE A 386 -36.67 16.11 28.47
C PHE A 386 -36.29 14.69 27.99
N LEU A 387 -35.51 13.93 28.78
CA LEU A 387 -35.12 12.54 28.48
C LEU A 387 -36.03 11.48 29.12
N LYS A 388 -37.03 11.89 29.92
CA LYS A 388 -38.07 10.98 30.41
C LYS A 388 -39.13 10.80 29.32
N ARG A 389 -39.04 9.69 28.56
CA ARG A 389 -40.07 9.27 27.59
C ARG A 389 -41.45 9.22 28.28
N ARG A 390 -42.45 9.82 27.65
CA ARG A 390 -43.86 9.57 27.95
C ARG A 390 -44.35 8.33 27.23
#